data_AF-C5BM98-F1
#
_entry.id   AF-C5BM98-F1
#
_cell.length_a   1.000
_cell.length_b   1.000
_cell.length_c   1.000
_cell.angle_alpha   90.00
_cell.angle_beta   90.00
_cell.angle_gamma   90.00
#
_symmetry.space_group_name_H-M   'P 1'
#
loop_
_entity.id
_entity.type
_entity.pdbx_description
1 polymer ?
#
loop_
_entity_poly.entity_id
_entity_poly.type
_entity_poly.pdbx_seq_one_letter_code
_entity_poly.pdbx_strand_id
1 'polypeptide(L)'
;MSEQNKTYWDTGSHALASSLNAAQKLQALIRAFLANPSGDSLAAAQEQWIHTESAWQSFFFYSQWPVTLTDVYAPLSPLLFNIGARPIQPGYLDYVGPYPYAGLVHDISVPLSAESLEEQHGMMDAEAAALGIYAIEFMLFGEQNTRPSSDYQPATTLTSAQREQGFQQAIELPANRRRELLNLQTDLLVAHLTALQTLWNDDSKNSIRSHWQRMSNDAQQVAMLSNLERTTTHLLLEIARATPNAQPAEPIDGKPLSPSALAQAVSSLKIASAWLVDPEPIDARACFDNVATQLRNATTVEAWSDIYQLFRTCANSDASATLPSLQEQDG
;
A
#
# COMPACT_ATOMS: atom_id res chain seq x y z
N MET A 1 -5.07 30.74 3.41
CA MET A 1 -5.03 29.46 2.68
C MET A 1 -6.17 29.48 1.66
N SER A 2 -5.90 29.19 0.38
CA SER A 2 -6.95 29.08 -0.65
C SER A 2 -7.85 27.87 -0.39
N GLU A 3 -9.08 27.89 -0.91
CA GLU A 3 -10.05 26.79 -0.74
C GLU A 3 -9.51 25.45 -1.26
N GLN A 4 -8.86 25.45 -2.43
CA GLN A 4 -8.19 24.25 -2.99
C GLN A 4 -7.16 23.64 -2.02
N ASN A 5 -6.36 24.49 -1.37
CA ASN A 5 -5.36 24.05 -0.40
C ASN A 5 -6.02 23.48 0.85
N LYS A 6 -7.13 24.07 1.30
CA LYS A 6 -7.91 23.51 2.41
C LYS A 6 -8.39 22.10 2.06
N THR A 7 -9.06 21.96 0.92
CA THR A 7 -9.61 20.68 0.44
C THR A 7 -8.52 19.61 0.26
N TYR A 8 -7.34 19.98 -0.24
CA TYR A 8 -6.18 19.09 -0.33
C TYR A 8 -5.83 18.44 1.01
N TRP A 9 -5.51 19.28 2.01
CA TRP A 9 -5.03 18.81 3.30
C TRP A 9 -6.12 18.07 4.06
N ASP A 10 -7.36 18.56 4.02
CA ASP A 10 -8.49 17.92 4.67
C ASP A 10 -8.74 16.54 4.04
N THR A 11 -8.70 16.40 2.72
CA THR A 11 -8.92 15.11 2.04
C THR A 11 -7.83 14.09 2.38
N GLY A 12 -6.55 14.48 2.39
CA GLY A 12 -5.45 13.62 2.83
C GLY A 12 -5.60 13.18 4.29
N SER A 13 -6.05 14.09 5.16
CA SER A 13 -6.30 13.80 6.58
C SER A 13 -7.43 12.77 6.76
N HIS A 14 -8.51 12.91 5.98
CA HIS A 14 -9.64 11.95 6.00
C HIS A 14 -9.23 10.57 5.47
N ALA A 15 -8.39 10.52 4.42
CA ALA A 15 -7.86 9.27 3.90
C ALA A 15 -7.03 8.54 4.97
N LEU A 16 -6.06 9.22 5.60
CA LEU A 16 -5.24 8.64 6.68
C LEU A 16 -6.06 8.22 7.90
N ALA A 17 -7.06 9.02 8.29
CA ALA A 17 -7.98 8.65 9.38
C ALA A 17 -8.78 7.38 9.07
N SER A 18 -9.22 7.23 7.82
CA SER A 18 -9.94 6.04 7.36
C SER A 18 -9.02 4.81 7.34
N SER A 19 -7.78 4.96 6.84
CA SER A 19 -6.78 3.90 6.85
C SER A 19 -6.44 3.46 8.28
N LEU A 20 -6.22 4.40 9.19
CA LEU A 20 -5.93 4.11 10.60
C LEU A 20 -7.10 3.39 11.29
N ASN A 21 -8.34 3.84 11.07
CA ASN A 21 -9.52 3.19 11.62
C ASN A 21 -9.66 1.74 11.11
N ALA A 22 -9.43 1.52 9.81
CA ALA A 22 -9.47 0.19 9.22
C ALA A 22 -8.36 -0.73 9.77
N ALA A 23 -7.14 -0.20 9.96
CA ALA A 23 -6.02 -0.93 10.55
C ALA A 23 -6.27 -1.30 12.02
N GLN A 24 -6.89 -0.42 12.82
CA GLN A 24 -7.27 -0.71 14.19
C GLN A 24 -8.32 -1.83 14.27
N LYS A 25 -9.30 -1.83 13.35
CA LYS A 25 -10.27 -2.93 13.22
C LYS A 25 -9.59 -4.24 12.80
N LEU A 26 -8.65 -4.18 11.86
CA LEU A 26 -7.86 -5.33 11.43
C LEU A 26 -7.07 -5.92 12.60
N GLN A 27 -6.37 -5.09 13.38
CA GLN A 27 -5.64 -5.51 14.58
C GLN A 27 -6.57 -6.21 15.58
N ALA A 28 -7.76 -5.64 15.84
CA ALA A 28 -8.71 -6.24 16.77
C ALA A 28 -9.20 -7.63 16.28
N LEU A 29 -9.51 -7.78 15.00
CA LEU A 29 -9.94 -9.06 14.41
C LEU A 29 -8.81 -10.08 14.35
N ILE A 30 -7.58 -9.65 14.06
CA ILE A 30 -6.40 -10.53 14.11
C ILE A 30 -6.16 -11.00 15.54
N ARG A 31 -6.23 -10.12 16.55
CA ARG A 31 -6.12 -10.55 17.96
C ARG A 31 -7.21 -11.54 18.35
N ALA A 32 -8.44 -11.36 17.87
CA ALA A 32 -9.53 -12.32 18.08
C ALA A 32 -9.27 -13.66 17.38
N PHE A 33 -8.78 -13.63 16.13
CA PHE A 33 -8.35 -14.81 15.39
C PHE A 33 -7.23 -15.56 16.10
N LEU A 34 -6.19 -14.86 16.56
CA LEU A 34 -5.10 -15.45 17.32
C LEU A 34 -5.62 -16.00 18.66
N ALA A 35 -6.56 -15.35 19.35
CA ALA A 35 -7.12 -15.88 20.59
C ALA A 35 -7.88 -17.21 20.39
N ASN A 36 -8.60 -17.35 19.27
CA ASN A 36 -9.38 -18.56 18.94
C ASN A 36 -9.32 -18.90 17.44
N PRO A 37 -8.23 -19.54 16.96
CA PRO A 37 -8.04 -19.78 15.53
C PRO A 37 -9.10 -20.72 14.95
N SER A 38 -9.87 -20.22 14.00
CA SER A 38 -10.89 -20.96 13.27
C SER A 38 -10.97 -20.48 11.82
N GLY A 39 -11.66 -21.24 10.96
CA GLY A 39 -11.93 -20.80 9.59
C GLY A 39 -12.67 -19.46 9.55
N ASP A 40 -13.71 -19.31 10.37
CA ASP A 40 -14.54 -18.10 10.42
C ASP A 40 -13.75 -16.86 10.91
N SER A 41 -12.91 -17.03 11.93
CA SER A 41 -12.11 -15.91 12.45
C SER A 41 -10.96 -15.51 11.53
N LEU A 42 -10.36 -16.47 10.80
CA LEU A 42 -9.42 -16.17 9.73
C LEU A 42 -10.11 -15.43 8.57
N ALA A 43 -11.28 -15.90 8.14
CA ALA A 43 -12.04 -15.26 7.07
C ALA A 43 -12.43 -13.81 7.43
N ALA A 44 -12.84 -13.56 8.68
CA ALA A 44 -13.13 -12.21 9.16
C ALA A 44 -11.88 -11.29 9.13
N ALA A 45 -10.71 -11.81 9.52
CA ALA A 45 -9.45 -11.06 9.43
C ALA A 45 -9.05 -10.78 7.97
N GLN A 46 -9.23 -11.75 7.08
CA GLN A 46 -8.98 -11.62 5.63
C GLN A 46 -9.90 -10.57 4.99
N GLU A 47 -11.20 -10.60 5.30
CA GLU A 47 -12.16 -9.60 4.82
C GLU A 47 -11.79 -8.19 5.30
N GLN A 48 -11.46 -8.05 6.59
CA GLN A 48 -11.03 -6.76 7.12
C GLN A 48 -9.70 -6.29 6.54
N TRP A 49 -8.80 -7.21 6.17
CA TRP A 49 -7.57 -6.85 5.47
C TRP A 49 -7.87 -6.20 4.12
N ILE A 50 -8.82 -6.76 3.34
CA ILE A 50 -9.26 -6.17 2.07
C ILE A 50 -9.81 -4.76 2.28
N HIS A 51 -10.62 -4.54 3.33
CA HIS A 51 -11.10 -3.21 3.69
C HIS A 51 -9.97 -2.24 4.07
N THR A 52 -8.94 -2.75 4.75
CA THR A 52 -7.78 -1.95 5.17
C THR A 52 -6.92 -1.54 3.98
N GLU A 53 -6.65 -2.46 3.06
CA GLU A 53 -5.92 -2.20 1.82
C GLU A 53 -6.68 -1.20 0.93
N SER A 54 -7.99 -1.38 0.76
CA SER A 54 -8.83 -0.40 0.05
C SER A 54 -8.78 0.98 0.72
N ALA A 55 -8.95 1.07 2.04
CA ALA A 55 -8.86 2.34 2.76
C ALA A 55 -7.48 3.00 2.61
N TRP A 56 -6.39 2.23 2.57
CA TRP A 56 -5.03 2.73 2.31
C TRP A 56 -4.90 3.33 0.91
N GLN A 57 -5.48 2.70 -0.12
CA GLN A 57 -5.43 3.22 -1.49
C GLN A 57 -6.13 4.59 -1.66
N SER A 58 -6.97 5.02 -0.70
CA SER A 58 -7.52 6.38 -0.73
C SER A 58 -6.45 7.48 -0.56
N PHE A 59 -5.28 7.11 -0.03
CA PHE A 59 -4.11 7.98 0.12
C PHE A 59 -3.10 7.86 -1.04
N PHE A 60 -3.39 7.08 -2.09
CA PHE A 60 -2.42 6.72 -3.13
C PHE A 60 -1.80 7.92 -3.87
N PHE A 61 -2.60 8.91 -4.26
CA PHE A 61 -2.08 10.13 -4.89
C PHE A 61 -1.06 10.87 -4.01
N TYR A 62 -1.29 10.88 -2.69
CA TYR A 62 -0.41 11.54 -1.75
C TYR A 62 0.87 10.73 -1.49
N SER A 63 0.81 9.40 -1.56
CA SER A 63 1.99 8.55 -1.37
C SER A 63 3.01 8.66 -2.50
N GLN A 64 2.67 9.30 -3.63
CA GLN A 64 3.60 9.53 -4.74
C GLN A 64 4.51 10.76 -4.53
N TRP A 65 4.14 11.68 -3.63
CA TRP A 65 4.85 12.94 -3.44
C TRP A 65 6.33 12.85 -3.10
N PRO A 66 6.81 11.89 -2.30
CA PRO A 66 8.24 11.86 -1.97
C PRO A 66 9.15 11.64 -3.18
N VAL A 67 8.59 11.14 -4.30
CA VAL A 67 9.32 10.98 -5.56
C VAL A 67 9.25 12.21 -6.45
N THR A 68 8.15 12.96 -6.42
CA THR A 68 7.90 14.10 -7.34
C THR A 68 8.27 15.44 -6.73
N LEU A 69 8.23 15.55 -5.41
CA LEU A 69 8.60 16.75 -4.66
C LEU A 69 9.34 16.38 -3.37
N THR A 70 10.51 15.76 -3.56
CA THR A 70 11.34 15.21 -2.47
C THR A 70 11.68 16.26 -1.41
N ASP A 71 12.00 17.50 -1.80
CA ASP A 71 12.37 18.58 -0.86
C ASP A 71 11.28 18.90 0.18
N VAL A 72 10.02 18.56 -0.10
CA VAL A 72 8.88 18.81 0.81
C VAL A 72 8.41 17.52 1.47
N TYR A 73 8.30 16.43 0.71
CA TYR A 73 7.62 15.22 1.14
C TYR A 73 8.54 14.06 1.52
N ALA A 74 9.88 14.21 1.43
CA ALA A 74 10.83 13.18 1.88
C ALA A 74 10.56 12.60 3.28
N PRO A 75 10.07 13.38 4.29
CA PRO A 75 9.77 12.81 5.61
C PRO A 75 8.68 11.71 5.59
N LEU A 76 7.85 11.62 4.55
CA LEU A 76 6.85 10.54 4.44
C LEU A 76 7.48 9.20 4.06
N SER A 77 8.60 9.18 3.33
CA SER A 77 9.14 7.96 2.69
C SER A 77 9.32 6.76 3.63
N PRO A 78 9.93 6.91 4.83
CA PRO A 78 10.12 5.76 5.72
C PRO A 78 8.78 5.16 6.17
N LEU A 79 7.79 6.00 6.47
CA LEU A 79 6.48 5.55 6.90
C LEU A 79 5.70 4.89 5.75
N LEU A 80 5.78 5.45 4.54
CA LEU A 80 5.16 4.83 3.37
C LEU A 80 5.74 3.45 3.07
N PHE A 81 7.05 3.28 3.22
CA PHE A 81 7.72 1.97 3.10
C PHE A 81 7.22 1.02 4.19
N ASN A 82 7.28 1.40 5.46
CA ASN A 82 6.83 0.57 6.59
C ASN A 82 5.34 0.18 6.53
N ILE A 83 4.49 0.99 5.88
CA ILE A 83 3.05 0.74 5.76
C ILE A 83 2.71 -0.09 4.52
N GLY A 84 3.38 0.16 3.39
CA GLY A 84 2.91 -0.27 2.08
C GLY A 84 3.99 -0.76 1.13
N ALA A 85 5.15 -1.21 1.64
CA ALA A 85 6.21 -1.80 0.83
C ALA A 85 5.68 -2.89 -0.11
N ARG A 86 5.98 -2.74 -1.40
CA ARG A 86 5.65 -3.70 -2.45
C ARG A 86 6.64 -3.58 -3.63
N PRO A 87 7.00 -4.68 -4.30
CA PRO A 87 6.57 -6.05 -4.00
C PRO A 87 7.20 -6.60 -2.71
N ILE A 88 6.70 -7.76 -2.26
CA ILE A 88 7.26 -8.49 -1.13
C ILE A 88 7.82 -9.83 -1.63
N GLN A 89 8.86 -10.33 -0.97
CA GLN A 89 9.39 -11.67 -1.11
C GLN A 89 8.72 -12.58 -0.06
N PRO A 90 7.74 -13.42 -0.43
CA PRO A 90 6.93 -14.11 0.57
C PRO A 90 7.74 -15.13 1.40
N GLY A 91 8.77 -15.73 0.79
CA GLY A 91 9.71 -16.63 1.46
C GLY A 91 10.56 -15.99 2.56
N TYR A 92 10.63 -14.65 2.61
CA TYR A 92 11.29 -13.94 3.71
C TYR A 92 10.47 -13.98 5.00
N LEU A 93 9.15 -14.09 4.90
CA LEU A 93 8.25 -14.14 6.04
C LEU A 93 8.01 -15.57 6.53
N ASP A 94 7.69 -16.49 5.63
CA ASP A 94 7.24 -17.84 5.97
C ASP A 94 7.45 -18.82 4.81
N TYR A 95 7.00 -20.06 4.98
CA TYR A 95 7.08 -21.10 3.96
C TYR A 95 6.43 -20.71 2.62
N VAL A 96 7.05 -21.15 1.53
CA VAL A 96 6.57 -20.97 0.14
C VAL A 96 6.93 -22.20 -0.69
N GLY A 97 6.07 -22.62 -1.61
CA GLY A 97 6.30 -23.72 -2.54
C GLY A 97 7.14 -24.89 -1.98
N PRO A 98 8.34 -25.16 -2.52
CA PRO A 98 9.21 -26.26 -2.09
C PRO A 98 10.05 -25.95 -0.82
N TYR A 99 9.90 -24.77 -0.21
CA TYR A 99 10.70 -24.28 0.92
C TYR A 99 9.87 -24.22 2.22
N PRO A 100 9.62 -25.37 2.89
CA PRO A 100 8.74 -25.46 4.06
C PRO A 100 9.31 -24.87 5.36
N TYR A 101 10.57 -24.42 5.35
CA TYR A 101 11.29 -23.89 6.51
C TYR A 101 11.86 -22.49 6.26
N ALA A 102 11.30 -21.76 5.31
CA ALA A 102 11.75 -20.43 4.95
C ALA A 102 11.23 -19.36 5.92
N GLY A 103 11.95 -18.24 5.96
CA GLY A 103 11.49 -16.99 6.54
C GLY A 103 11.60 -16.85 8.05
N LEU A 104 11.29 -15.64 8.53
CA LEU A 104 11.36 -15.23 9.94
C LEU A 104 10.55 -16.15 10.88
N VAL A 105 9.48 -16.78 10.39
CA VAL A 105 8.69 -17.75 11.15
C VAL A 105 9.52 -18.98 11.54
N HIS A 106 10.47 -19.41 10.71
CA HIS A 106 11.27 -20.61 10.92
C HIS A 106 12.69 -20.32 11.43
N ASP A 107 13.12 -19.06 11.42
CA ASP A 107 14.43 -18.65 11.91
C ASP A 107 14.38 -18.24 13.39
N ILE A 108 14.65 -19.19 14.29
CA ILE A 108 14.71 -18.93 15.74
C ILE A 108 15.88 -18.03 16.17
N SER A 109 16.87 -17.80 15.29
CA SER A 109 18.01 -16.95 15.60
C SER A 109 17.64 -15.46 15.55
N VAL A 110 16.58 -15.12 14.83
CA VAL A 110 16.02 -13.77 14.79
C VAL A 110 14.95 -13.64 15.89
N PRO A 111 15.18 -12.82 16.93
CA PRO A 111 14.15 -12.52 17.91
C PRO A 111 12.99 -11.79 17.23
N LEU A 112 11.76 -12.04 17.66
CA LEU A 112 10.60 -11.30 17.18
C LEU A 112 10.27 -10.20 18.19
N SER A 113 10.57 -8.96 17.83
CA SER A 113 10.24 -7.76 18.59
C SER A 113 9.91 -6.62 17.63
N ALA A 114 9.35 -5.52 18.13
CA ALA A 114 9.11 -4.35 17.30
C ALA A 114 10.41 -3.84 16.65
N GLU A 115 11.47 -3.70 17.47
CA GLU A 115 12.79 -3.26 17.04
C GLU A 115 13.40 -4.20 15.99
N SER A 116 13.39 -5.51 16.24
CA SER A 116 13.98 -6.45 15.28
C SER A 116 13.23 -6.48 13.95
N LEU A 117 11.89 -6.36 13.95
CA LEU A 117 11.13 -6.32 12.70
C LEU A 117 11.36 -5.03 11.91
N GLU A 118 11.53 -3.90 12.58
CA GLU A 118 11.94 -2.65 11.93
C GLU A 118 13.34 -2.78 11.31
N GLU A 119 14.29 -3.43 11.99
CA GLU A 119 15.62 -3.70 11.44
C GLU A 119 15.58 -4.69 10.26
N GLN A 120 14.76 -5.74 10.35
CA GLN A 120 14.59 -6.74 9.28
C GLN A 120 13.88 -6.16 8.05
N HIS A 121 13.04 -5.13 8.21
CA HIS A 121 12.25 -4.57 7.13
C HIS A 121 13.12 -3.90 6.07
N GLY A 122 13.25 -4.56 4.92
CA GLY A 122 14.06 -4.06 3.82
C GLY A 122 15.57 -4.25 4.02
N MET A 123 15.99 -5.12 4.96
CA MET A 123 17.40 -5.27 5.36
C MET A 123 18.31 -5.72 4.21
N MET A 124 17.86 -6.72 3.44
CA MET A 124 18.65 -7.29 2.34
C MET A 124 18.39 -6.52 1.04
N ASP A 125 17.12 -6.26 0.76
CA ASP A 125 16.61 -5.49 -0.37
C ASP A 125 15.20 -4.99 -0.02
N ALA A 126 14.60 -4.16 -0.87
CA ALA A 126 13.28 -3.59 -0.61
C ALA A 126 12.14 -4.65 -0.57
N GLU A 127 12.37 -5.83 -1.13
CA GLU A 127 11.40 -6.92 -1.25
C GLU A 127 11.40 -7.82 -0.01
N ALA A 128 12.49 -7.82 0.77
CA ALA A 128 12.58 -8.36 2.12
C ALA A 128 11.71 -7.55 3.14
N ALA A 129 10.44 -7.34 2.78
CA ALA A 129 9.48 -6.56 3.51
C ALA A 129 8.88 -7.37 4.68
N ALA A 130 9.40 -7.13 5.88
CA ALA A 130 8.87 -7.73 7.11
C ALA A 130 7.56 -7.08 7.64
N LEU A 131 7.22 -5.87 7.19
CA LEU A 131 6.19 -5.01 7.78
C LEU A 131 5.15 -4.55 6.76
N GLY A 132 4.08 -3.95 7.27
CA GLY A 132 3.07 -3.28 6.48
C GLY A 132 1.92 -4.17 6.02
N ILE A 133 1.03 -3.57 5.24
CA ILE A 133 -0.23 -4.16 4.79
C ILE A 133 0.02 -5.45 3.99
N TYR A 134 0.99 -5.46 3.09
CA TYR A 134 1.25 -6.59 2.21
C TYR A 134 1.99 -7.74 2.91
N ALA A 135 2.83 -7.45 3.90
CA ALA A 135 3.39 -8.50 4.76
C ALA A 135 2.28 -9.21 5.55
N ILE A 136 1.34 -8.45 6.13
CA ILE A 136 0.16 -8.99 6.81
C ILE A 136 -0.73 -9.79 5.84
N GLU A 137 -0.86 -9.36 4.59
CA GLU A 137 -1.57 -10.12 3.55
C GLU A 137 -1.01 -11.54 3.44
N PHE A 138 0.29 -11.65 3.21
CA PHE A 138 0.91 -12.96 3.06
C PHE A 138 0.75 -13.83 4.31
N MET A 139 0.82 -13.24 5.49
CA MET A 139 0.56 -13.96 6.73
C MET A 139 -0.89 -14.47 6.79
N LEU A 140 -1.89 -13.71 6.34
CA LEU A 140 -3.30 -14.15 6.38
C LEU A 140 -3.68 -15.12 5.24
N PHE A 141 -3.13 -14.93 4.05
CA PHE A 141 -3.57 -15.62 2.83
C PHE A 141 -2.60 -16.74 2.42
N GLY A 142 -1.31 -16.60 2.71
CA GLY A 142 -0.25 -17.46 2.18
C GLY A 142 -0.05 -17.27 0.66
N GLU A 143 0.95 -17.95 0.11
CA GLU A 143 1.35 -17.82 -1.31
C GLU A 143 0.20 -18.08 -2.30
N GLN A 144 -0.65 -19.05 -1.98
CA GLN A 144 -1.75 -19.51 -2.86
C GLN A 144 -3.14 -19.00 -2.43
N ASN A 145 -3.22 -18.08 -1.47
CA ASN A 145 -4.49 -17.64 -0.85
C ASN A 145 -5.29 -18.78 -0.18
N THR A 146 -4.61 -19.82 0.31
CA THR A 146 -5.21 -21.03 0.91
C THR A 146 -4.69 -21.33 2.31
N ARG A 147 -4.04 -20.37 2.97
CA ARG A 147 -3.47 -20.59 4.31
C ARG A 147 -4.55 -21.07 5.30
N PRO A 148 -4.34 -22.20 6.00
CA PRO A 148 -5.33 -22.72 6.93
C PRO A 148 -5.21 -22.07 8.30
N SER A 149 -6.32 -21.98 9.03
CA SER A 149 -6.31 -21.51 10.43
C SER A 149 -5.51 -22.41 11.37
N SER A 150 -5.26 -23.68 10.98
CA SER A 150 -4.42 -24.61 11.73
C SER A 150 -2.98 -24.13 11.91
N ASP A 151 -2.47 -23.29 11.00
CA ASP A 151 -1.13 -22.69 11.07
C ASP A 151 -0.93 -21.77 12.28
N TYR A 152 -2.03 -21.33 12.88
CA TYR A 152 -2.07 -20.39 13.97
C TYR A 152 -2.48 -21.05 15.29
N GLN A 153 -2.61 -22.38 15.35
CA GLN A 153 -2.98 -23.04 16.59
C GLN A 153 -1.90 -22.88 17.65
N PRO A 154 -2.24 -22.39 18.86
CA PRO A 154 -1.25 -22.18 19.90
C PRO A 154 -0.72 -23.51 20.40
N ALA A 155 0.58 -23.61 20.57
CA ALA A 155 1.23 -24.72 21.25
C ALA A 155 1.75 -24.26 22.61
N THR A 156 1.34 -24.92 23.70
CA THR A 156 1.80 -24.57 25.06
C THR A 156 2.92 -25.48 25.56
N THR A 157 3.13 -26.63 24.90
CA THR A 157 4.12 -27.63 25.31
C THR A 157 4.82 -28.21 24.09
N LEU A 158 6.09 -28.58 24.26
CA LEU A 158 6.86 -29.30 23.24
C LEU A 158 6.61 -30.81 23.32
N THR A 159 6.41 -31.43 22.17
CA THR A 159 6.49 -32.89 22.01
C THR A 159 7.94 -33.37 22.15
N SER A 160 8.15 -34.68 22.37
CA SER A 160 9.50 -35.25 22.41
C SER A 160 10.26 -35.05 21.10
N ALA A 161 9.60 -35.24 19.95
CA ALA A 161 10.19 -35.03 18.64
C ALA A 161 10.64 -33.57 18.42
N GLN A 162 9.86 -32.59 18.89
CA GLN A 162 10.24 -31.17 18.79
C GLN A 162 11.45 -30.84 19.66
N ARG A 163 11.57 -31.45 20.85
CA ARG A 163 12.78 -31.29 21.69
C ARG A 163 14.01 -31.91 21.02
N GLU A 164 13.86 -33.06 20.37
CA GLU A 164 14.93 -33.69 19.59
C GLU A 164 15.36 -32.85 18.37
N GLN A 165 14.45 -32.05 17.82
CA GLN A 165 14.74 -31.05 16.78
C GLN A 165 15.44 -29.78 17.32
N GLY A 166 15.64 -29.67 18.63
CA GLY A 166 16.40 -28.58 19.26
C GLY A 166 15.54 -27.43 19.80
N PHE A 167 14.21 -27.49 19.68
CA PHE A 167 13.34 -26.50 20.33
C PHE A 167 13.46 -26.60 21.85
N GLN A 168 13.67 -25.45 22.49
CA GLN A 168 13.79 -25.30 23.94
C GLN A 168 12.47 -24.84 24.55
N GLN A 169 11.72 -24.00 23.85
CA GLN A 169 10.47 -23.44 24.32
C GLN A 169 9.36 -23.56 23.28
N ALA A 170 8.11 -23.69 23.74
CA ALA A 170 6.98 -23.78 22.82
C ALA A 170 6.84 -22.53 21.94
N ILE A 171 7.22 -21.34 22.43
CA ILE A 171 7.18 -20.08 21.67
C ILE A 171 8.01 -20.12 20.40
N GLU A 172 9.07 -20.92 20.36
CA GLU A 172 9.97 -21.07 19.20
C GLU A 172 9.35 -21.88 18.06
N LEU A 173 8.25 -22.60 18.32
CA LEU A 173 7.56 -23.37 17.29
C LEU A 173 7.01 -22.46 16.19
N PRO A 174 7.08 -22.85 14.91
CA PRO A 174 6.61 -22.03 13.79
C PRO A 174 5.18 -21.49 13.95
N ALA A 175 4.26 -22.31 14.47
CA ALA A 175 2.89 -21.87 14.73
C ALA A 175 2.82 -20.70 15.73
N ASN A 176 3.65 -20.71 16.78
CA ASN A 176 3.70 -19.66 17.77
C ASN A 176 4.45 -18.41 17.27
N ARG A 177 5.58 -18.60 16.58
CA ARG A 177 6.29 -17.51 15.91
C ARG A 177 5.44 -16.79 14.88
N ARG A 178 4.63 -17.52 14.11
CA ARG A 178 3.67 -16.96 13.15
C ARG A 178 2.62 -16.08 13.83
N ARG A 179 2.09 -16.51 14.97
CA ARG A 179 1.14 -15.72 15.78
C ARG A 179 1.80 -14.44 16.32
N GLU A 180 3.03 -14.55 16.82
CA GLU A 180 3.80 -13.42 17.34
C GLU A 180 4.12 -12.40 16.25
N LEU A 181 4.65 -12.86 15.11
CA LEU A 181 4.95 -12.03 13.95
C LEU A 181 3.71 -11.29 13.45
N LEU A 182 2.59 -11.99 13.24
CA LEU A 182 1.35 -11.37 12.79
C LEU A 182 0.82 -10.33 13.78
N ASN A 183 0.88 -10.60 15.09
CA ASN A 183 0.48 -9.61 16.09
C ASN A 183 1.39 -8.37 16.05
N LEU A 184 2.71 -8.54 16.05
CA LEU A 184 3.68 -7.44 15.98
C LEU A 184 3.51 -6.59 14.71
N GLN A 185 3.31 -7.22 13.56
CA GLN A 185 3.06 -6.52 12.30
C GLN A 185 1.82 -5.62 12.38
N THR A 186 0.73 -6.09 13.01
CA THR A 186 -0.48 -5.28 13.18
C THR A 186 -0.29 -4.14 14.17
N ASP A 187 0.49 -4.35 15.24
CA ASP A 187 0.83 -3.32 16.21
C ASP A 187 1.65 -2.21 15.54
N LEU A 188 2.65 -2.58 14.75
CA LEU A 188 3.48 -1.66 13.98
C LEU A 188 2.70 -0.95 12.86
N LEU A 189 1.79 -1.63 12.16
CA LEU A 189 0.95 -0.97 11.15
C LEU A 189 0.12 0.17 11.74
N VAL A 190 -0.51 -0.06 12.90
CA VAL A 190 -1.29 0.99 13.61
C VAL A 190 -0.36 2.12 14.07
N ALA A 191 0.82 1.79 14.60
CA ALA A 191 1.80 2.79 15.02
C ALA A 191 2.28 3.67 13.85
N HIS A 192 2.65 3.06 12.72
CA HIS A 192 3.11 3.77 11.54
C HIS A 192 2.02 4.64 10.89
N LEU A 193 0.78 4.15 10.80
CA LEU A 193 -0.34 4.97 10.31
C LEU A 193 -0.65 6.15 11.25
N THR A 194 -0.51 5.95 12.57
CA THR A 194 -0.64 7.02 13.56
C THR A 194 0.46 8.07 13.39
N ALA A 195 1.71 7.63 13.19
CA ALA A 195 2.84 8.52 12.93
C ALA A 195 2.66 9.28 11.61
N LEU A 196 2.20 8.61 10.54
CA LEU A 196 1.94 9.23 9.24
C LEU A 196 0.82 10.27 9.33
N GLN A 197 -0.27 9.97 10.04
CA GLN A 197 -1.34 10.93 10.29
C GLN A 197 -0.84 12.14 11.09
N THR A 198 -0.01 11.91 12.12
CA THR A 198 0.57 12.98 12.93
C THR A 198 1.47 13.89 12.08
N LEU A 199 2.34 13.29 11.26
CA LEU A 199 3.22 14.01 10.35
C LEU A 199 2.45 14.81 9.30
N TRP A 200 1.37 14.24 8.75
CA TRP A 200 0.51 14.91 7.77
C TRP A 200 -0.25 16.10 8.36
N ASN A 201 -0.74 15.94 9.59
CA ASN A 201 -1.54 16.95 10.28
C ASN A 201 -0.71 18.04 10.96
N ASP A 202 0.62 17.89 11.03
CA ASP A 202 1.50 18.89 11.63
C ASP A 202 1.39 20.23 10.89
N ASP A 203 1.11 21.30 11.63
CA ASP A 203 1.03 22.68 11.16
C ASP A 203 2.18 23.55 11.69
N SER A 204 3.21 22.93 12.31
CA SER A 204 4.41 23.61 12.74
C SER A 204 5.15 24.28 11.59
N LYS A 205 6.03 25.25 11.89
CA LYS A 205 6.73 26.07 10.88
C LYS A 205 7.56 25.25 9.87
N ASN A 206 8.04 24.08 10.27
CA ASN A 206 8.87 23.19 9.46
C ASN A 206 8.09 21.95 8.98
N SER A 207 6.77 21.92 9.15
CA SER A 207 5.94 20.81 8.67
C SER A 207 5.83 20.79 7.15
N ILE A 208 5.51 19.63 6.59
CA ILE A 208 5.24 19.44 5.16
C ILE A 208 4.17 20.44 4.68
N ARG A 209 3.13 20.64 5.49
CA ARG A 209 2.06 21.61 5.22
C ARG A 209 2.57 23.04 5.12
N SER A 210 3.41 23.47 6.06
CA SER A 210 4.01 24.80 6.07
C SER A 210 5.02 25.01 4.93
N HIS A 211 5.73 23.96 4.51
CA HIS A 211 6.58 23.99 3.31
C HIS A 211 5.75 24.18 2.04
N TRP A 212 4.71 23.38 1.84
CA TRP A 212 3.78 23.50 0.71
C TRP A 212 3.15 24.90 0.62
N GLN A 213 2.66 25.44 1.75
CA GLN A 213 2.00 26.74 1.79
C GLN A 213 2.92 27.94 1.47
N ARG A 214 4.24 27.78 1.61
CA ARG A 214 5.22 28.83 1.26
C ARG A 214 5.58 28.86 -0.22
N MET A 215 5.28 27.80 -0.96
CA MET A 215 5.46 27.78 -2.41
C MET A 215 4.53 28.80 -3.08
N SER A 216 4.95 29.36 -4.21
CA SER A 216 4.05 30.16 -5.05
C SER A 216 2.91 29.28 -5.60
N ASN A 217 1.79 29.90 -5.98
CA ASN A 217 0.67 29.17 -6.59
C ASN A 217 1.11 28.42 -7.86
N ASP A 218 1.94 29.05 -8.70
CA ASP A 218 2.48 28.44 -9.92
C ASP A 218 3.33 27.21 -9.60
N ALA A 219 4.18 27.28 -8.56
CA ALA A 219 4.98 26.13 -8.13
C ALA A 219 4.11 25.00 -7.56
N GLN A 220 3.05 25.31 -6.80
CA GLN A 220 2.09 24.31 -6.33
C GLN A 220 1.37 23.64 -7.50
N GLN A 221 0.97 24.42 -8.51
CA GLN A 221 0.28 23.91 -9.69
C GLN A 221 1.19 22.98 -10.51
N VAL A 222 2.42 23.41 -10.83
CA VAL A 222 3.40 22.57 -11.55
C VAL A 222 3.66 21.27 -10.78
N ALA A 223 3.87 21.35 -9.47
CA ALA A 223 4.08 20.16 -8.65
C ALA A 223 2.87 19.20 -8.68
N MET A 224 1.64 19.74 -8.64
CA MET A 224 0.41 18.95 -8.72
C MET A 224 0.28 18.22 -10.06
N LEU A 225 0.55 18.93 -11.17
CA LEU A 225 0.51 18.35 -12.53
C LEU A 225 1.56 17.26 -12.69
N SER A 226 2.81 17.51 -12.28
CA SER A 226 3.86 16.48 -12.32
C SER A 226 3.54 15.26 -11.46
N ASN A 227 2.91 15.47 -10.28
CA ASN A 227 2.47 14.36 -9.45
C ASN A 227 1.31 13.59 -10.09
N LEU A 228 0.36 14.27 -10.72
CA LEU A 228 -0.74 13.66 -11.45
C LEU A 228 -0.25 12.82 -12.62
N GLU A 229 0.64 13.34 -13.45
CA GLU A 229 1.24 12.61 -14.58
C GLU A 229 1.88 11.31 -14.09
N ARG A 230 2.81 11.41 -13.13
CA ARG A 230 3.49 10.22 -12.56
C ARG A 230 2.50 9.23 -11.96
N THR A 231 1.57 9.71 -11.12
CA THR A 231 0.61 8.82 -10.44
C THR A 231 -0.26 8.09 -11.45
N THR A 232 -0.65 8.78 -12.51
CA THR A 232 -1.47 8.20 -13.58
C THR A 232 -0.70 7.17 -14.39
N THR A 233 0.56 7.44 -14.74
CA THR A 233 1.45 6.44 -15.36
C THR A 233 1.60 5.20 -14.48
N HIS A 234 1.82 5.38 -13.18
CA HIS A 234 1.93 4.27 -12.23
C HIS A 234 0.63 3.44 -12.19
N LEU A 235 -0.54 4.09 -12.14
CA LEU A 235 -1.82 3.40 -12.12
C LEU A 235 -2.14 2.70 -13.46
N LEU A 236 -1.72 3.25 -14.60
CA LEU A 236 -1.85 2.57 -15.90
C LEU A 236 -1.06 1.25 -15.92
N LEU A 237 0.16 1.25 -15.36
CA LEU A 237 0.97 0.03 -15.23
C LEU A 237 0.30 -0.98 -14.30
N GLU A 238 -0.24 -0.54 -13.16
CA GLU A 238 -0.93 -1.43 -12.22
C GLU A 238 -2.22 -2.01 -12.81
N ILE A 239 -2.98 -1.24 -13.58
CA ILE A 239 -4.16 -1.74 -14.31
C ILE A 239 -3.75 -2.75 -15.38
N ALA A 240 -2.66 -2.49 -16.12
CA ALA A 240 -2.13 -3.43 -17.10
C ALA A 240 -1.69 -4.75 -16.44
N ARG A 241 -1.01 -4.69 -15.28
CA ARG A 241 -0.61 -5.88 -14.50
C ARG A 241 -1.80 -6.67 -13.96
N ALA A 242 -2.89 -5.99 -13.59
CA ALA A 242 -4.11 -6.62 -13.09
C ALA A 242 -5.01 -7.19 -14.21
N THR A 243 -4.74 -6.86 -15.47
CA THR A 243 -5.54 -7.33 -16.61
C THR A 243 -5.39 -8.85 -16.79
N PRO A 244 -6.50 -9.63 -16.80
CA PRO A 244 -6.42 -11.09 -16.96
C PRO A 244 -5.73 -11.46 -18.29
N ASN A 245 -4.84 -12.46 -18.26
CA ASN A 245 -4.05 -12.92 -19.41
C ASN A 245 -3.03 -11.94 -20.00
N ALA A 246 -2.69 -10.83 -19.33
CA ALA A 246 -1.46 -10.11 -19.66
C ALA A 246 -0.30 -11.12 -19.57
N GLN A 247 0.38 -11.40 -20.69
CA GLN A 247 1.57 -12.24 -20.68
C GLN A 247 2.52 -11.63 -19.64
N PRO A 248 2.99 -12.39 -18.63
CA PRO A 248 3.96 -11.86 -17.71
C PRO A 248 5.20 -11.48 -18.54
N ALA A 249 5.44 -10.18 -18.69
CA ALA A 249 6.71 -9.67 -19.16
C ALA A 249 7.70 -9.94 -18.03
N GLU A 250 8.23 -11.17 -17.97
CA GLU A 250 8.99 -11.72 -16.84
C GLU A 250 8.13 -11.91 -15.55
N PRO A 251 8.53 -12.76 -14.59
CA PRO A 251 7.88 -12.78 -13.29
C PRO A 251 8.23 -11.48 -12.57
N ILE A 252 7.50 -10.41 -12.87
CA ILE A 252 7.60 -9.15 -12.13
C ILE A 252 6.94 -9.41 -10.78
N ASP A 253 7.77 -9.40 -9.73
CA ASP A 253 7.42 -9.75 -8.37
C ASP A 253 6.14 -9.04 -7.86
N GLY A 254 5.36 -9.79 -7.08
CA GLY A 254 4.21 -9.31 -6.33
C GLY A 254 2.84 -9.42 -7.02
N LYS A 255 1.84 -9.78 -6.22
CA LYS A 255 0.42 -9.80 -6.59
C LYS A 255 -0.05 -8.39 -7.03
N PRO A 256 -0.77 -8.25 -8.14
CA PRO A 256 -1.34 -6.95 -8.54
C PRO A 256 -2.41 -6.50 -7.54
N LEU A 257 -2.66 -5.19 -7.48
CA LEU A 257 -3.74 -4.63 -6.68
C LEU A 257 -5.10 -5.22 -7.10
N SER A 258 -5.98 -5.39 -6.12
CA SER A 258 -7.35 -5.83 -6.41
C SER A 258 -8.11 -4.76 -7.24
N PRO A 259 -9.18 -5.13 -7.96
CA PRO A 259 -9.96 -4.15 -8.72
C PRO A 259 -10.55 -3.04 -7.82
N SER A 260 -10.95 -3.40 -6.59
CA SER A 260 -11.43 -2.43 -5.59
C SER A 260 -10.33 -1.48 -5.13
N ALA A 261 -9.11 -1.98 -4.92
CA ALA A 261 -7.94 -1.21 -4.55
C ALA A 261 -7.56 -0.21 -5.66
N LEU A 262 -7.50 -0.68 -6.91
CA LEU A 262 -7.24 0.16 -8.08
C LEU A 262 -8.31 1.24 -8.24
N ALA A 263 -9.59 0.89 -8.09
CA ALA A 263 -10.66 1.87 -8.14
C ALA A 263 -10.50 2.96 -7.09
N GLN A 264 -10.07 2.60 -5.88
CA GLN A 264 -9.85 3.56 -4.80
C GLN A 264 -8.61 4.43 -5.03
N ALA A 265 -7.55 3.85 -5.60
CA ALA A 265 -6.34 4.58 -5.98
C ALA A 265 -6.63 5.59 -7.12
N VAL A 266 -7.37 5.19 -8.16
CA VAL A 266 -7.85 6.11 -9.21
C VAL A 266 -8.75 7.21 -8.63
N SER A 267 -9.65 6.86 -7.69
CA SER A 267 -10.50 7.85 -7.02
C SER A 267 -9.69 8.91 -6.26
N SER A 268 -8.48 8.58 -5.79
CA SER A 268 -7.60 9.54 -5.09
C SER A 268 -7.10 10.66 -6.01
N LEU A 269 -7.01 10.44 -7.33
CA LEU A 269 -6.58 11.45 -8.31
C LEU A 269 -7.54 12.64 -8.43
N LYS A 270 -8.80 12.46 -8.05
CA LYS A 270 -9.83 13.51 -8.09
C LYS A 270 -9.42 14.77 -7.33
N ILE A 271 -8.54 14.65 -6.35
CA ILE A 271 -8.05 15.83 -5.64
C ILE A 271 -7.38 16.78 -6.64
N ALA A 272 -6.50 16.26 -7.52
CA ALA A 272 -5.72 17.04 -8.49
C ALA A 272 -6.58 17.88 -9.45
N SER A 273 -7.85 17.51 -9.68
CA SER A 273 -8.76 18.22 -10.59
C SER A 273 -8.93 19.72 -10.26
N ALA A 274 -8.79 20.12 -9.00
CA ALA A 274 -8.90 21.51 -8.59
C ALA A 274 -7.72 22.41 -9.03
N TRP A 275 -6.61 21.81 -9.50
CA TRP A 275 -5.42 22.51 -9.99
C TRP A 275 -5.23 22.41 -11.50
N LEU A 276 -6.12 21.71 -12.20
CA LEU A 276 -6.16 21.70 -13.65
C LEU A 276 -6.75 23.04 -14.11
N VAL A 277 -6.02 23.75 -14.97
CA VAL A 277 -6.55 24.97 -15.61
C VAL A 277 -7.37 24.50 -16.80
N ASP A 278 -8.71 24.64 -16.72
CA ASP A 278 -9.58 24.27 -17.82
C ASP A 278 -9.33 25.14 -19.07
N PRO A 279 -9.04 24.49 -20.19
CA PRO A 279 -9.86 24.76 -21.38
C PRO A 279 -10.33 23.49 -22.13
N GLU A 280 -10.18 22.30 -21.55
CA GLU A 280 -10.36 20.99 -22.24
C GLU A 280 -11.79 20.40 -22.12
N PRO A 281 -12.25 19.57 -23.08
CA PRO A 281 -13.63 19.08 -23.16
C PRO A 281 -14.01 17.97 -22.16
N ILE A 282 -13.08 17.44 -21.36
CA ILE A 282 -13.31 16.28 -20.47
C ILE A 282 -13.17 16.71 -19.00
N ASP A 283 -14.26 16.59 -18.24
CA ASP A 283 -14.24 16.73 -16.78
C ASP A 283 -13.41 15.59 -16.17
N ALA A 284 -12.16 15.88 -15.82
CA ALA A 284 -11.21 14.91 -15.27
C ALA A 284 -11.74 14.24 -13.99
N ARG A 285 -12.46 14.98 -13.14
CA ARG A 285 -13.05 14.45 -11.90
C ARG A 285 -14.11 13.39 -12.23
N ALA A 286 -15.02 13.71 -13.14
CA ALA A 286 -16.03 12.76 -13.61
C ALA A 286 -15.41 11.57 -14.36
N CYS A 287 -14.32 11.80 -15.11
CA CYS A 287 -13.59 10.76 -15.83
C CYS A 287 -12.98 9.73 -14.86
N PHE A 288 -12.29 10.19 -13.82
CA PHE A 288 -11.73 9.32 -12.78
C PHE A 288 -12.83 8.57 -12.00
N ASP A 289 -13.97 9.20 -11.72
CA ASP A 289 -15.12 8.53 -11.10
C ASP A 289 -15.69 7.40 -11.97
N ASN A 290 -15.76 7.61 -13.29
CA ASN A 290 -16.21 6.61 -14.24
C ASN A 290 -15.23 5.42 -14.29
N VAL A 291 -13.92 5.68 -14.42
CA VAL A 291 -12.88 4.65 -14.41
C VAL A 291 -12.94 3.83 -13.12
N ALA A 292 -13.03 4.50 -11.96
CA ALA A 292 -13.12 3.82 -10.67
C ALA A 292 -14.40 2.95 -10.55
N THR A 293 -15.52 3.40 -11.12
CA THR A 293 -16.78 2.63 -11.13
C THR A 293 -16.66 1.39 -12.01
N GLN A 294 -16.02 1.50 -13.18
CA GLN A 294 -15.83 0.37 -14.07
C GLN A 294 -14.85 -0.65 -13.50
N LEU A 295 -13.75 -0.21 -12.87
CA LEU A 295 -12.78 -1.09 -12.21
C LEU A 295 -13.43 -2.00 -11.16
N ARG A 296 -14.37 -1.49 -10.36
CA ARG A 296 -15.08 -2.31 -9.34
C ARG A 296 -15.89 -3.45 -9.94
N ASN A 297 -16.29 -3.33 -11.21
CA ASN A 297 -17.16 -4.29 -11.89
C ASN A 297 -16.42 -5.10 -12.98
N ALA A 298 -15.12 -4.88 -13.17
CA ALA A 298 -14.35 -5.48 -14.26
C ALA A 298 -14.10 -6.97 -14.02
N THR A 299 -14.62 -7.82 -14.91
CA THR A 299 -14.47 -9.29 -14.82
C THR A 299 -13.90 -9.93 -16.09
N THR A 300 -13.84 -9.21 -17.22
CA THR A 300 -13.38 -9.73 -18.52
C THR A 300 -12.20 -8.94 -19.07
N VAL A 301 -11.36 -9.58 -19.88
CA VAL A 301 -10.17 -8.95 -20.50
C VAL A 301 -10.56 -7.70 -21.30
N GLU A 302 -11.68 -7.77 -22.02
CA GLU A 302 -12.21 -6.66 -22.82
C GLU A 302 -12.57 -5.46 -21.93
N ALA A 303 -13.24 -5.70 -20.78
CA ALA A 303 -13.56 -4.64 -19.84
C ALA A 303 -12.29 -3.97 -19.28
N TRP A 304 -11.26 -4.75 -18.96
CA TRP A 304 -9.97 -4.23 -18.52
C TRP A 304 -9.26 -3.39 -19.60
N SER A 305 -9.30 -3.85 -20.85
CA SER A 305 -8.76 -3.10 -21.99
C SER A 305 -9.49 -1.77 -22.19
N ASP A 306 -10.83 -1.76 -22.13
CA ASP A 306 -11.64 -0.56 -22.28
C ASP A 306 -11.37 0.44 -21.15
N ILE A 307 -11.26 -0.05 -19.91
CA ILE A 307 -10.88 0.75 -18.74
C ILE A 307 -9.50 1.37 -18.91
N TYR A 308 -8.52 0.61 -19.40
CA TYR A 308 -7.17 1.11 -19.65
C TYR A 308 -7.19 2.26 -20.67
N GLN A 309 -7.90 2.11 -21.80
CA GLN A 309 -7.99 3.16 -22.82
C GLN A 309 -8.75 4.39 -22.30
N LEU A 310 -9.83 4.18 -21.55
CA LEU A 310 -10.58 5.27 -20.91
C LEU A 310 -9.68 6.05 -19.95
N PHE A 311 -8.98 5.35 -19.06
CA PHE A 311 -8.11 5.98 -18.09
C PHE A 311 -6.93 6.72 -18.74
N ARG A 312 -6.34 6.14 -19.79
CA ARG A 312 -5.33 6.81 -20.61
C ARG A 312 -5.85 8.10 -21.25
N THR A 313 -7.14 8.12 -21.65
CA THR A 313 -7.77 9.32 -22.19
C THR A 313 -7.97 10.38 -21.09
N CYS A 314 -8.40 9.98 -19.89
CA CYS A 314 -8.49 10.88 -18.74
C CYS A 314 -7.11 11.47 -18.36
N ALA A 315 -6.02 10.71 -18.57
CA ALA A 315 -4.65 11.10 -18.27
C ALA A 315 -4.05 12.10 -19.26
N ASN A 316 -4.41 11.96 -20.53
CA ASN A 316 -3.76 12.66 -21.64
C ASN A 316 -4.37 14.03 -21.97
N SER A 317 -5.44 14.45 -21.29
CA SER A 317 -6.02 15.79 -21.46
C SER A 317 -5.11 16.94 -20.99
N ASP A 318 -3.91 16.64 -20.48
CA ASP A 318 -2.86 17.62 -20.14
C ASP A 318 -1.60 17.53 -21.04
N ALA A 319 -1.35 16.40 -21.71
CA ALA A 319 -0.07 16.15 -22.37
C ALA A 319 0.16 16.98 -23.64
N SER A 320 -0.88 17.62 -24.18
CA SER A 320 -0.81 18.48 -25.37
C SER A 320 -0.66 19.98 -25.08
N ALA A 321 -0.75 20.43 -23.83
CA ALA A 321 -0.91 21.86 -23.53
C ALA A 321 0.38 22.62 -23.14
N THR A 322 1.46 21.98 -22.70
CA THR A 322 2.68 22.73 -22.31
C THR A 322 3.98 21.95 -22.50
N LEU A 323 4.52 22.01 -23.71
CA LEU A 323 5.97 22.14 -23.90
C LEU A 323 6.19 23.47 -24.62
N PRO A 324 6.86 24.47 -24.01
CA PRO A 324 7.38 25.58 -24.79
C PRO A 324 8.31 24.96 -25.82
N SER A 325 8.03 25.22 -27.10
CA SER A 325 8.98 24.96 -28.15
C SER A 325 10.31 25.59 -27.72
N LEU A 326 11.34 24.77 -27.55
CA LEU A 326 12.71 25.24 -27.64
C LEU A 326 12.86 25.72 -29.08
N GLN A 327 12.51 27.00 -29.31
CA GLN A 327 13.01 27.72 -30.46
C GLN A 327 14.52 27.73 -30.30
N GLU A 328 15.18 26.93 -31.14
CA GLU A 328 16.57 27.13 -31.52
C GLU A 328 16.76 28.61 -31.78
N GLN A 329 17.47 29.28 -30.87
CA GLN A 329 18.05 30.58 -31.16
C GLN A 329 19.30 30.32 -31.97
N ASP A 330 19.32 30.94 -33.14
CA ASP A 330 20.34 30.90 -34.19
C ASP A 330 21.79 30.86 -33.69
N GLY A 331 22.57 30.03 -34.38
CA GLY A 331 24.00 30.18 -34.62
C GLY A 331 24.31 29.81 -36.06
#